data_AF-A0AAV0HUL8-F1
#
_entry.id   AF-A0AAV0HUL8-F1
#
_cell.length_a   1.000
_cell.length_b   1.000
_cell.length_c   1.000
_cell.angle_alpha   90.00
_cell.angle_beta   90.00
_cell.angle_gamma   90.00
#
_symmetry.space_group_name_H-M   'P 1'
#
loop_
_entity.id
_entity.type
_entity.pdbx_description
1 polymer ?
#
loop_
_entity_poly.entity_id
_entity_poly.type
_entity_poly.pdbx_seq_one_letter_code
_entity_poly.pdbx_strand_id
1 'polypeptide(L)'
;MDCANDIQKVPDCMGQINRTVSSGYGRGGGGGPSPACCRVVNGLDDICWMLLFPEYYPALPAALKALCSRSSSSVPAGSSG
;
A
#
# COMPACT_ATOMS: atom_id res chain seq x y z
N MET A 1 14.04 11.27 11.23
CA MET A 1 13.12 11.16 10.09
C MET A 1 12.66 9.73 10.12
N ASP A 2 11.43 9.53 10.56
CA ASP A 2 10.98 8.27 11.12
C ASP A 2 9.87 7.74 10.24
N CYS A 3 10.26 7.13 9.12
CA CYS A 3 9.36 6.67 8.08
C CYS A 3 8.32 5.66 8.58
N ALA A 4 8.70 4.85 9.56
CA ALA A 4 7.78 3.94 10.24
C ALA A 4 6.74 4.68 11.09
N ASN A 5 7.07 5.85 11.64
CA ASN A 5 6.17 6.62 12.50
C ASN A 5 4.93 7.08 11.71
N ASP A 6 5.12 7.58 10.48
CA ASP A 6 4.00 7.98 9.62
C ASP A 6 3.10 6.81 9.23
N ILE A 7 3.67 5.63 8.97
CA ILE A 7 2.89 4.41 8.69
C ILE A 7 2.16 3.93 9.94
N GLN A 8 2.79 4.01 11.11
CA GLN A 8 2.22 3.59 12.39
C GLN A 8 1.05 4.49 12.85
N LYS A 9 0.96 5.74 12.37
CA LYS A 9 -0.22 6.60 12.58
C LYS A 9 -1.49 5.99 11.99
N VAL A 10 -1.36 5.11 10.99
CA VAL A 10 -2.49 4.39 10.41
C VAL A 10 -2.45 2.94 10.88
N PRO A 11 -3.45 2.49 11.66
CA PRO A 11 -3.49 1.12 12.14
C PRO A 11 -3.49 0.13 10.97
N ASP A 12 -2.65 -0.89 11.07
CA ASP A 12 -2.50 -1.96 10.06
C ASP A 12 -2.02 -1.49 8.67
N CYS A 13 -1.51 -0.26 8.50
CA CYS A 13 -1.03 0.19 7.19
C CYS A 13 0.21 -0.60 6.74
N MET A 14 1.15 -0.83 7.65
CA MET A 14 2.34 -1.64 7.35
C MET A 14 1.97 -3.10 7.04
N GLY A 15 0.97 -3.64 7.74
CA GLY A 15 0.42 -4.97 7.48
C GLY A 15 -0.20 -5.07 6.09
N GLN A 16 -0.99 -4.07 5.69
CA GLN A 16 -1.60 -4.00 4.35
C GLN A 16 -0.54 -3.88 3.25
N ILE A 17 0.50 -3.08 3.45
CA ILE A 17 1.62 -2.99 2.50
C ILE A 17 2.29 -4.36 2.37
N ASN A 18 2.64 -4.99 3.50
CA ASN A 18 3.34 -6.28 3.48
C ASN A 18 2.48 -7.40 2.86
N ARG A 19 1.18 -7.42 3.12
CA ARG A 19 0.24 -8.32 2.42
C ARG A 19 0.21 -8.07 0.93
N THR A 20 0.24 -6.81 0.50
CA THR A 20 0.26 -6.45 -0.92
C THR A 20 1.54 -6.95 -1.60
N VAL A 21 2.69 -6.81 -0.93
CA VAL A 21 3.98 -7.34 -1.40
C VAL A 21 3.94 -8.86 -1.47
N SER A 22 3.53 -9.51 -0.38
CA SER A 22 3.45 -10.97 -0.27
C SER A 22 2.45 -11.58 -1.28
N SER A 23 1.38 -10.84 -1.61
CA SER A 23 0.40 -11.20 -2.64
C SER A 23 0.85 -10.93 -4.07
N GLY A 24 2.01 -10.28 -4.28
CA GLY A 24 2.52 -9.98 -5.62
C GLY A 24 1.76 -8.86 -6.33
N TYR A 25 1.44 -7.76 -5.65
CA TYR A 25 0.99 -6.48 -6.24
C TYR A 25 -0.33 -6.47 -7.03
N GLY A 26 -1.07 -7.57 -7.10
CA GLY A 26 -2.35 -7.58 -7.82
C GLY A 26 -2.86 -8.91 -8.31
N ARG A 27 -2.33 -10.04 -7.83
CA ARG A 27 -2.80 -11.35 -8.29
C ARG A 27 -3.94 -11.87 -7.41
N GLY A 28 -5.08 -11.20 -7.52
CA GLY A 28 -6.38 -11.74 -7.10
C GLY A 28 -6.68 -11.71 -5.61
N GLY A 29 -7.59 -10.82 -5.21
CA GLY A 29 -8.64 -11.26 -4.29
C GLY A 29 -8.79 -10.57 -2.93
N GLY A 30 -7.93 -9.64 -2.52
CA GLY A 30 -8.13 -9.02 -1.19
C GLY A 30 -7.46 -7.67 -1.03
N GLY A 31 -8.27 -6.61 -1.12
CA GLY A 31 -8.03 -5.26 -0.57
C GLY A 31 -6.62 -4.70 -0.69
N GLY A 32 -6.41 -3.78 -1.64
CA GLY A 32 -5.28 -2.87 -1.56
C GLY A 32 -5.27 -2.06 -0.26
N PRO A 33 -4.20 -1.31 0.03
CA PRO A 33 -4.14 -0.46 1.21
C PRO A 33 -5.38 0.43 1.32
N SER A 34 -5.93 0.51 2.53
CA SER A 34 -7.05 1.37 2.88
C SER A 34 -6.79 2.83 2.48
N PRO A 35 -7.80 3.66 2.23
CA PRO A 35 -7.62 5.06 1.82
C PRO A 35 -6.76 5.87 2.80
N ALA A 36 -6.85 5.58 4.11
CA ALA A 36 -5.98 6.18 5.12
C ALA A 36 -4.50 5.77 4.93
N CYS A 37 -4.24 4.49 4.68
CA CYS A 37 -2.90 3.98 4.41
C CYS A 37 -2.34 4.55 3.10
N CYS A 38 -3.19 4.67 2.08
CA CYS A 38 -2.85 5.28 0.82
C CYS A 38 -2.41 6.73 0.92
N ARG A 39 -2.99 7.51 1.84
CA ARG A 39 -2.52 8.89 2.08
C ARG A 39 -1.09 8.92 2.59
N VAL A 40 -0.74 8.02 3.49
CA VAL A 40 0.63 7.89 3.99
C VAL A 40 1.57 7.40 2.88
N VAL A 41 1.20 6.32 2.18
CA VAL A 41 1.98 5.76 1.04
C VAL A 41 2.30 6.83 0.00
N ASN A 42 1.34 7.70 -0.35
CA ASN A 42 1.58 8.80 -1.29
C ASN A 42 2.45 9.92 -0.72
N GLY A 43 2.45 10.11 0.60
CA GLY A 43 3.25 11.13 1.29
C GLY A 43 4.64 10.67 1.73
N LEU A 44 4.98 9.37 1.59
CA LEU A 44 6.32 8.87 1.90
C LEU A 44 7.31 9.21 0.79
N ASP A 45 8.42 9.84 1.19
CA ASP A 45 9.58 10.11 0.33
C ASP A 45 10.30 8.82 -0.11
N ASP A 46 11.04 8.91 -1.21
CA ASP A 46 11.86 7.82 -1.74
C ASP A 46 12.86 7.28 -0.71
N ILE A 47 13.42 8.15 0.13
CA ILE A 47 14.31 7.76 1.24
C ILE A 47 13.59 6.82 2.20
N CYS A 48 12.31 7.09 2.49
CA CYS A 48 11.51 6.25 3.36
C CYS A 48 11.18 4.90 2.74
N TRP A 49 10.89 4.88 1.43
CA TRP A 49 10.71 3.64 0.70
C TRP A 49 11.96 2.78 0.70
N MET A 50 13.13 3.40 0.48
CA MET A 50 14.42 2.70 0.51
C MET A 50 14.76 2.17 1.91
N LEU A 51 14.43 2.87 2.99
CA LEU A 51 14.68 2.41 4.36
C LEU A 51 13.75 1.27 4.78
N LEU A 52 12.47 1.36 4.44
CA LEU A 52 11.47 0.38 4.87
C LEU A 52 11.44 -0.87 3.99
N PHE A 53 11.68 -0.70 2.69
CA PHE A 53 11.58 -1.76 1.69
C PHE A 53 12.71 -1.68 0.65
N PRO A 54 13.98 -1.79 1.08
CA PRO A 54 15.13 -1.68 0.18
C PRO A 54 15.12 -2.71 -0.95
N GLU A 55 14.66 -3.94 -0.66
CA GLU A 55 14.65 -5.05 -1.62
C GLU A 55 13.59 -4.91 -2.72
N TYR A 56 12.55 -4.12 -2.49
CA TYR A 56 11.43 -3.98 -3.42
C TYR A 56 11.37 -2.60 -4.08
N TYR A 57 12.31 -1.71 -3.75
CA TYR A 57 12.46 -0.42 -4.40
C TYR A 57 13.12 -0.58 -5.79
N PRO A 58 12.68 0.15 -6.84
CA PRO A 58 11.62 1.18 -6.90
C PRO A 58 10.23 0.65 -7.32
N ALA A 59 10.07 -0.67 -7.51
CA ALA A 59 8.83 -1.24 -8.03
C ALA A 59 7.66 -1.15 -7.02
N LEU A 60 7.94 -1.35 -5.73
CA LEU A 60 6.95 -1.33 -4.65
C LEU A 60 6.19 0.00 -4.52
N PRO A 61 6.85 1.17 -4.37
CA PRO A 61 6.13 2.44 -4.25
C PRO A 61 5.23 2.70 -5.45
N ALA A 62 5.69 2.39 -6.67
CA ALA A 62 4.89 2.54 -7.88
C ALA A 62 3.65 1.63 -7.86
N ALA A 63 3.83 0.36 -7.49
CA ALA A 63 2.73 -0.60 -7.39
C ALA A 63 1.69 -0.19 -6.34
N LEU A 64 2.12 0.24 -5.15
CA LEU A 64 1.21 0.68 -4.08
C LEU A 64 0.46 1.96 -4.46
N LYS A 65 1.13 2.94 -5.07
CA LYS A 65 0.48 4.17 -5.58
C LYS A 65 -0.57 3.85 -6.65
N ALA A 66 -0.29 2.89 -7.53
CA ALA A 66 -1.25 2.40 -8.53
C ALA A 66 -2.45 1.69 -7.88
N LEU A 67 -2.22 0.86 -6.86
CA LEU A 67 -3.29 0.21 -6.09
C LEU A 67 -4.15 1.22 -5.32
N CYS A 68 -3.52 2.25 -4.76
CA CYS A 68 -4.22 3.35 -4.09
C CYS A 68 -5.13 4.14 -5.03
N SER A 69 -4.70 4.36 -6.27
CA SER A 69 -5.56 4.96 -7.30
C SER A 69 -6.73 4.05 -7.68
N ARG A 70 -6.53 2.73 -7.69
CA ARG A 70 -7.58 1.74 -7.98
C ARG A 70 -8.57 1.54 -6.83
N SER A 71 -8.12 1.65 -5.57
CA SER A 71 -8.95 1.40 -4.38
C SER A 71 -10.01 2.49 -4.16
N SER A 72 -9.87 3.68 -4.77
CA SER A 72 -10.96 4.67 -4.84
C SER A 72 -12.21 4.16 -5.59
N SER A 73 -12.14 2.99 -6.22
CA SER A 73 -13.24 2.31 -6.90
C SER A 73 -13.71 1.03 -6.17
N SER A 74 -13.36 0.85 -4.89
CA SER A 74 -13.94 -0.22 -4.08
C SER A 74 -15.24 0.26 -3.42
N VAL A 75 -16.29 0.29 -4.24
CA VAL A 75 -17.63 -0.09 -3.77
C VAL A 75 -17.52 -1.42 -3.00
N PRO A 76 -18.19 -1.61 -1.86
CA PRO A 76 -18.20 -2.90 -1.19
C PRO A 76 -18.96 -3.93 -2.05
N ALA A 77 -18.38 -5.14 -2.16
CA ALA A 77 -18.97 -6.43 -2.51
C ALA A 77 -20.25 -6.46 -3.37
N GLY A 78 -20.13 -6.98 -4.60
CA GLY A 78 -21.26 -7.47 -5.40
C GLY A 78 -20.82 -8.65 -6.27
N SER A 79 -21.31 -9.84 -5.94
CA SER A 79 -21.13 -11.11 -6.66
C SER A 79 -21.59 -11.08 -8.11
N SER A 80 -21.04 -12.00 -8.91
CA SER A 80 -21.69 -12.75 -10.02
C SER A 80 -22.36 -11.97 -11.16
N GLY A 81 -21.86 -12.19 -12.37
CA GLY A 81 -22.60 -12.14 -13.63
C GLY A 81 -22.25 -13.36 -14.45
#